data_AF-A0A7V2UK51-F1
#
_entry.id   AF-A0A7V2UK51-F1
#
_cell.length_a   1.000
_cell.length_b   1.000
_cell.length_c   1.000
_cell.angle_alpha   90.00
_cell.angle_beta   90.00
_cell.angle_gamma   90.00
#
_symmetry.space_group_name_H-M   'P 1'
#
loop_
_entity.id
_entity.type
_entity.pdbx_description
1 polymer ?
#
loop_
_entity_poly.entity_id
_entity_poly.type
_entity_poly.pdbx_seq_one_letter_code
_entity_poly.pdbx_strand_id
1 'polypeptide(L)'
;MSDLLNTTSLDELRSVLGDEFFELSRMFAQQVESEVAGLSECFAQGDVQRLRRLAHSLKGCCANMGVQELSRQASIIEKAAMVNDTATIQTLLPALAPLATQSLNAMREAGYLASAN
;
A
#
# COMPACT_ATOMS: atom_id res chain seq x y z
N MET A 1 -6.30 -1.36 16.03
CA MET A 1 -6.05 -2.37 14.97
C MET A 1 -7.12 -2.34 13.88
N SER A 2 -8.31 -1.77 14.14
CA SER A 2 -9.46 -1.68 13.23
C SER A 2 -9.32 -0.73 12.02
N ASP A 3 -8.21 0.03 11.90
CA ASP A 3 -8.08 1.08 10.87
C ASP A 3 -7.20 0.70 9.67
N LEU A 4 -6.61 -0.51 9.67
CA LEU A 4 -5.73 -0.94 8.58
C LEU A 4 -6.50 -1.34 7.32
N LEU A 5 -7.65 -1.99 7.50
CA LEU A 5 -8.43 -2.62 6.44
C LEU A 5 -9.89 -2.19 6.51
N ASN A 6 -10.50 -2.00 5.34
CA ASN A 6 -11.94 -1.96 5.15
C ASN A 6 -12.42 -3.36 4.77
N THR A 7 -12.74 -4.17 5.79
CA THR A 7 -13.20 -5.54 5.59
C THR A 7 -14.52 -5.59 4.83
N THR A 8 -15.40 -4.61 5.00
CA THR A 8 -16.67 -4.54 4.25
C THR A 8 -16.43 -4.46 2.74
N SER A 9 -15.56 -3.55 2.29
CA SER A 9 -15.24 -3.44 0.86
C SER A 9 -14.49 -4.66 0.33
N LEU A 10 -13.65 -5.29 1.15
CA LEU A 10 -12.95 -6.53 0.80
C LEU A 10 -13.93 -7.70 0.66
N ASP A 11 -14.92 -7.82 1.54
CA ASP A 11 -15.97 -8.85 1.48
C ASP A 11 -16.87 -8.66 0.27
N GLU A 12 -17.25 -7.42 -0.06
CA GLU A 12 -17.99 -7.09 -1.27
C GLU A 12 -17.21 -7.48 -2.52
N LEU A 13 -15.93 -7.09 -2.60
CA LEU A 13 -15.06 -7.40 -3.73
C LEU A 13 -14.89 -8.91 -3.89
N ARG A 14 -14.67 -9.63 -2.78
CA ARG A 14 -14.59 -11.09 -2.77
C ARG A 14 -15.89 -11.75 -3.23
N SER A 15 -17.04 -11.24 -2.81
CA SER A 15 -18.34 -11.76 -3.23
C SER A 15 -18.59 -11.57 -4.73
N VAL A 16 -18.06 -10.50 -5.33
CA VAL A 16 -18.22 -10.23 -6.78
C VAL A 16 -17.26 -11.06 -7.62
N LEU A 17 -16.00 -11.22 -7.18
CA LEU A 17 -14.94 -11.86 -7.96
C LEU A 17 -14.80 -13.37 -7.71
N GLY A 18 -15.33 -13.88 -6.59
CA GLY A 18 -15.23 -15.30 -6.25
C GLY A 18 -13.77 -15.75 -6.13
N ASP A 19 -13.40 -16.78 -6.87
CA ASP A 19 -12.05 -17.39 -6.80
C ASP A 19 -10.94 -16.47 -7.35
N GLU A 20 -11.25 -15.59 -8.31
CA GLU A 20 -10.28 -14.63 -8.89
C GLU A 20 -9.77 -13.61 -7.85
N PHE A 21 -10.54 -13.41 -6.77
CA PHE A 21 -10.15 -12.53 -5.67
C PHE A 21 -8.79 -12.89 -5.06
N PHE A 22 -8.48 -14.19 -4.93
CA PHE A 22 -7.24 -14.62 -4.30
C PHE A 22 -6.02 -14.42 -5.20
N GLU A 23 -6.19 -14.54 -6.52
CA GLU A 23 -5.13 -14.22 -7.49
C GLU A 23 -4.83 -12.72 -7.47
N LEU A 24 -5.87 -11.88 -7.50
CA LEU A 24 -5.74 -10.43 -7.41
C LEU A 24 -5.11 -10.00 -6.08
N SER A 25 -5.51 -10.60 -4.96
CA SER A 25 -4.94 -10.31 -3.65
C SER A 25 -3.45 -10.67 -3.57
N ARG A 26 -3.04 -11.76 -4.22
CA ARG A 26 -1.62 -12.15 -4.33
C ARG A 26 -0.82 -11.16 -5.16
N MET A 27 -1.34 -10.76 -6.32
CA MET A 27 -0.71 -9.74 -7.17
C MET A 27 -0.60 -8.39 -6.45
N PHE A 28 -1.67 -8.01 -5.73
CA PHE A 28 -1.68 -6.81 -4.90
C PHE A 28 -0.58 -6.84 -3.84
N ALA A 29 -0.42 -7.95 -3.11
CA ALA A 29 0.62 -8.07 -2.08
C ALA A 29 2.03 -7.87 -2.67
N GLN A 30 2.32 -8.51 -3.81
CA GLN A 30 3.59 -8.36 -4.52
C GLN A 30 3.80 -6.91 -4.99
N GLN A 31 2.76 -6.27 -5.51
CA GLN A 31 2.81 -4.88 -5.96
C GLN A 31 3.13 -3.94 -4.80
N VAL A 32 2.45 -4.08 -3.66
CA VAL A 32 2.68 -3.26 -2.45
C VAL A 32 4.13 -3.38 -1.98
N GLU A 33 4.64 -4.61 -1.86
CA GLU A 33 6.02 -4.85 -1.45
C GLU A 33 7.02 -4.19 -2.41
N SER A 34 6.82 -4.34 -3.72
CA SER A 34 7.67 -3.75 -4.74
C SER A 34 7.63 -2.22 -4.74
N GLU A 35 6.45 -1.60 -4.59
CA GLU A 35 6.30 -0.16 -4.63
C GLU A 35 6.87 0.51 -3.38
N VAL A 36 6.69 -0.09 -2.20
CA VAL A 36 7.25 0.43 -0.94
C VAL A 36 8.78 0.37 -0.95
N ALA A 37 9.38 -0.70 -1.49
CA ALA A 37 10.82 -0.77 -1.73
C ALA A 37 11.28 0.33 -2.71
N GLY A 38 10.59 0.47 -3.84
CA GLY A 38 10.90 1.47 -4.86
C GLY A 38 10.79 2.93 -4.37
N LEU A 39 9.86 3.23 -3.45
CA LEU A 39 9.75 4.55 -2.85
C LEU A 39 11.00 4.94 -2.05
N SER A 40 11.55 4.00 -1.29
CA SER A 40 12.78 4.18 -0.52
C SER A 40 13.98 4.44 -1.43
N GLU A 41 14.08 3.67 -2.52
CA GLU A 41 15.14 3.85 -3.53
C GLU A 41 15.05 5.21 -4.23
N CYS A 42 13.84 5.62 -4.65
CA CYS A 42 13.64 6.90 -5.32
C CYS A 42 14.02 8.08 -4.40
N PHE A 43 13.68 7.99 -3.11
CA PHE A 43 14.06 9.03 -2.16
C PHE A 43 15.58 9.10 -1.97
N ALA A 44 16.26 7.96 -1.84
CA ALA A 44 17.71 7.89 -1.72
C ALA A 44 18.44 8.44 -2.95
N GLN A 45 17.85 8.29 -4.14
CA GLN A 45 18.38 8.82 -5.40
C GLN A 45 18.01 10.29 -5.66
N GLY A 46 17.18 10.91 -4.81
CA GLY A 46 16.67 12.27 -5.02
C GLY A 46 15.64 12.39 -6.16
N ASP A 47 15.12 11.28 -6.68
CA ASP A 47 14.11 11.27 -7.76
C ASP A 47 12.69 11.45 -7.19
N VAL A 48 12.41 12.67 -6.75
CA VAL A 48 11.11 13.06 -6.17
C VAL A 48 9.96 12.88 -7.16
N GLN A 49 10.22 13.04 -8.46
CA GLN A 49 9.20 12.87 -9.51
C GLN A 49 8.78 11.41 -9.66
N ARG A 50 9.73 10.47 -9.66
CA ARG A 50 9.43 9.04 -9.67
C ARG A 50 8.82 8.58 -8.35
N LEU A 51 9.30 9.10 -7.21
CA LEU A 51 8.71 8.87 -5.90
C LEU A 51 7.23 9.26 -5.88
N ARG A 52 6.87 10.43 -6.41
CA ARG A 52 5.46 10.87 -6.53
C ARG A 52 4.62 9.87 -7.31
N ARG A 53 5.12 9.38 -8.45
CA ARG A 53 4.38 8.41 -9.30
C ARG A 53 4.17 7.08 -8.59
N LEU A 54 5.20 6.57 -7.89
CA LEU A 54 5.07 5.36 -7.09
C LEU A 54 4.08 5.54 -5.93
N ALA A 55 4.13 6.68 -5.24
CA ALA A 55 3.21 6.98 -4.14
C ALA A 55 1.75 7.07 -4.63
N HIS A 56 1.53 7.65 -5.81
CA HIS A 56 0.22 7.68 -6.46
C HIS A 56 -0.32 6.27 -6.78
N SER A 57 0.54 5.42 -7.34
CA SER A 57 0.20 4.03 -7.67
C SER A 57 -0.15 3.24 -6.41
N LEU A 58 0.70 3.31 -5.39
CA LEU A 58 0.50 2.65 -4.10
C LEU A 58 -0.80 3.09 -3.42
N LYS A 59 -1.08 4.39 -3.43
CA LYS A 59 -2.34 4.94 -2.92
C LYS A 59 -3.55 4.30 -3.62
N GLY A 60 -3.52 4.25 -4.96
CA GLY A 60 -4.62 3.73 -5.77
C GLY A 60 -4.84 2.23 -5.56
N CYS A 61 -3.78 1.43 -5.59
CA CYS A 61 -3.90 -0.02 -5.40
C CYS A 61 -4.42 -0.35 -3.99
N CYS A 62 -3.94 0.35 -2.96
CA CYS A 62 -4.37 0.15 -1.58
C CYS A 62 -5.83 0.58 -1.37
N ALA A 63 -6.25 1.70 -1.98
CA ALA A 63 -7.64 2.15 -1.89
C ALA A 63 -8.61 1.13 -2.51
N ASN A 64 -8.26 0.57 -3.68
CA ASN A 64 -9.09 -0.41 -4.37
C ASN A 64 -9.20 -1.74 -3.61
N MET A 65 -8.14 -2.13 -2.88
CA MET A 65 -8.09 -3.36 -2.09
C MET A 65 -8.49 -3.14 -0.62
N GLY A 66 -9.08 -2.01 -0.28
CA GLY A 66 -9.53 -1.74 1.09
C GLY A 66 -8.41 -1.58 2.13
N VAL A 67 -7.15 -1.41 1.72
CA VAL A 67 -6.01 -1.17 2.63
C VAL A 67 -5.88 0.32 2.94
N GLN A 68 -6.70 0.80 3.87
CA GLN A 68 -6.97 2.22 4.07
C GLN A 68 -5.78 3.01 4.60
N GLU A 69 -5.16 2.54 5.69
CA GLU A 69 -4.10 3.31 6.35
C GLU A 69 -2.86 3.45 5.45
N LEU A 70 -2.48 2.39 4.72
CA LEU A 70 -1.37 2.45 3.77
C LEU A 70 -1.68 3.40 2.60
N SER A 71 -2.91 3.37 2.08
CA SER A 71 -3.37 4.33 1.06
C SER A 71 -3.28 5.77 1.55
N ARG A 72 -3.68 6.02 2.80
CA ARG A 72 -3.62 7.34 3.43
C ARG A 72 -2.18 7.84 3.56
N GLN A 73 -1.25 7.01 4.03
CA GLN A 73 0.17 7.38 4.13
C GLN A 73 0.79 7.64 2.75
N ALA A 74 0.49 6.80 1.75
CA ALA A 74 0.93 7.00 0.38
C ALA A 74 0.41 8.34 -0.19
N SER A 75 -0.83 8.72 0.11
CA SER A 75 -1.41 10.02 -0.28
C SER A 75 -0.68 11.21 0.36
N ILE A 76 -0.23 11.10 1.60
CA ILE A 76 0.55 12.16 2.26
C ILE A 76 1.92 12.30 1.62
N ILE A 77 2.60 11.18 1.35
CA ILE A 77 3.89 11.15 0.66
C ILE A 77 3.77 11.72 -0.76
N GLU A 78 2.73 11.35 -1.51
CA GLU A 78 2.44 11.90 -2.85
C GLU A 78 2.31 13.43 -2.80
N LYS A 79 1.54 13.96 -1.84
CA LYS A 79 1.34 15.41 -1.67
C LYS A 79 2.62 16.13 -1.27
N ALA A 80 3.41 15.57 -0.36
CA ALA A 80 4.71 16.12 0.01
C ALA A 80 5.66 16.16 -1.20
N ALA A 81 5.67 15.11 -2.02
CA ALA A 81 6.45 15.05 -3.25
C ALA A 81 6.01 16.09 -4.30
N MET A 82 4.71 16.41 -4.38
CA MET A 82 4.21 17.47 -5.28
C MET A 82 4.78 18.85 -4.97
N VAL A 83 5.04 19.15 -3.70
CA VAL A 83 5.57 20.44 -3.25
C VAL A 83 7.07 20.39 -2.91
N ASN A 84 7.75 19.27 -3.21
CA ASN A 84 9.14 19.00 -2.86
C ASN A 84 9.46 19.13 -1.36
N ASP A 85 8.49 18.81 -0.48
CA ASP A 85 8.70 18.76 0.96
C ASP A 85 9.40 17.46 1.36
N THR A 86 10.71 17.46 1.15
CA THR A 86 11.59 16.31 1.44
C THR A 86 11.68 16.01 2.94
N ALA A 87 11.46 16.99 3.82
CA ALA A 87 11.48 16.78 5.26
C ALA A 87 10.28 15.91 5.72
N THR A 88 9.10 16.18 5.18
CA THR A 88 7.92 15.33 5.41
C THR A 88 8.12 13.92 4.86
N ILE A 89 8.65 13.79 3.63
CA ILE A 89 8.94 12.48 3.03
C ILE A 89 9.93 11.69 3.89
N GLN A 90 11.03 12.32 4.31
CA GLN A 90 12.05 11.71 5.16
C GLN A 90 11.47 11.19 6.50
N THR A 91 10.50 11.91 7.05
CA THR A 91 9.85 11.54 8.32
C THR A 91 8.91 10.35 8.15
N LEU A 92 8.15 10.29 7.06
CA LEU A 92 7.08 9.30 6.89
C LEU A 92 7.54 8.01 6.21
N LEU A 93 8.49 8.11 5.28
CA LEU A 93 8.91 6.99 4.44
C LEU A 93 9.40 5.75 5.23
N PRO A 94 10.18 5.89 6.33
CA PRO A 94 10.63 4.75 7.12
C PRO A 94 9.48 3.93 7.75
N ALA A 95 8.32 4.57 8.01
CA ALA A 95 7.16 3.91 8.60
C ALA A 95 6.33 3.12 7.56
N LEU A 96 6.59 3.30 6.26
CA LEU A 96 5.77 2.73 5.20
C LEU A 96 5.96 1.21 5.06
N ALA A 97 7.20 0.72 5.15
CA ALA A 97 7.51 -0.70 5.11
C ALA A 97 6.90 -1.53 6.27
N PRO A 98 7.05 -1.12 7.55
CA PRO A 98 6.38 -1.83 8.64
C PRO A 98 4.86 -1.74 8.54
N LEU A 99 4.30 -0.61 8.08
CA LEU A 99 2.86 -0.48 7.86
C LEU A 99 2.37 -1.43 6.78
N ALA A 100 3.06 -1.53 5.64
CA ALA A 100 2.71 -2.47 4.57
C ALA A 100 2.75 -3.91 5.06
N THR A 101 3.78 -4.28 5.83
CA THR A 101 3.88 -5.61 6.44
C THR A 101 2.68 -5.89 7.38
N GLN A 102 2.31 -4.92 8.22
CA GLN A 102 1.15 -5.04 9.12
C GLN A 102 -0.16 -5.18 8.34
N SER A 103 -0.36 -4.38 7.30
CA SER A 103 -1.55 -4.46 6.45
C SER A 103 -1.67 -5.81 5.74
N LEU A 104 -0.59 -6.32 5.16
CA LEU A 104 -0.60 -7.63 4.49
C LEU A 104 -0.80 -8.79 5.47
N ASN A 105 -0.26 -8.70 6.68
CA ASN A 105 -0.52 -9.68 7.73
C ASN A 105 -1.98 -9.64 8.19
N ALA A 106 -2.57 -8.45 8.37
CA ALA A 106 -3.99 -8.32 8.67
C ALA A 106 -4.87 -8.94 7.57
N MET A 107 -4.48 -8.80 6.29
CA MET A 107 -5.19 -9.47 5.19
C MET A 107 -5.09 -11.00 5.28
N ARG A 108 -3.93 -11.54 5.66
CA ARG A 108 -3.75 -12.99 5.87
C ARG A 108 -4.61 -13.51 7.03
N GLU A 109 -4.58 -12.81 8.16
CA GLU A 109 -5.34 -13.16 9.37
C GLU A 109 -6.85 -13.12 9.12
N ALA A 110 -7.32 -12.17 8.31
CA ALA A 110 -8.72 -12.06 7.90
C ALA A 110 -9.11 -13.01 6.75
N GLY A 111 -8.17 -13.79 6.21
CA GLY A 111 -8.42 -14.76 5.14
C GLY A 111 -8.59 -14.16 3.75
N TYR A 112 -8.12 -12.93 3.53
CA TYR A 112 -8.10 -12.28 2.21
C TYR A 112 -6.82 -12.58 1.40
N LEU A 113 -5.77 -13.03 2.07
CA LEU A 113 -4.51 -13.43 1.44
C LEU A 113 -4.14 -14.83 1.90
N ALA A 114 -3.69 -15.68 0.97
CA ALA A 114 -3.20 -17.00 1.32
C ALA A 114 -1.98 -16.88 2.26
N SER A 115 -1.88 -17.78 3.25
CA SER A 115 -0.65 -17.95 4.03
C SER A 115 0.50 -18.27 3.08
N ALA A 116 1.62 -17.57 3.23
CA ALA A 116 2.85 -17.98 2.54
C ALA A 116 3.15 -19.42 2.97
N ASN A 117 3.16 -20.33 2.00
CA ASN A 117 3.41 -21.76 2.20
C ASN A 117 4.88 -22.00 2.53
#